data_AF-A0A9N9FPB4-F1
#
_entry.id   AF-A0A9N9FPB4-F1
#
_cell.length_a   1.000
_cell.length_b   1.000
_cell.length_c   1.000
_cell.angle_alpha   90.00
_cell.angle_beta   90.00
_cell.angle_gamma   90.00
#
_symmetry.space_group_name_H-M   'P 1'
#
loop_
_entity.id
_entity.type
_entity.pdbx_description
1 polymer ?
#
loop_
_entity_poly.entity_id
_entity_poly.type
_entity_poly.pdbx_seq_one_letter_code
_entity_poly.pdbx_strand_id
1 'polypeptide(L)'
;MAYKVPLYIAISEGTICRVIGGTTFFALGCNITVVGLLALVTYLRICKRYNVNLGKYDYRLFLSMILFNIGFTILAVPSLGPAKYWCITGLNPILSLLIITLNCMIFMITVFCYFMTLREINKRQRLIKEYALSAYKVNWMEIMATRKIIGYILIYLMQWTPVVIYIVGLVFNYDRVWTNVIAVITINMGGIANMAAYIINEKWRDDYKSSLDMSPSYPSSKYNTASKDTYNSNNLLTSQIEIEEVITIEIKQDVVSSSPAEEVR
;
A
#
# COMPACT_ATOMS: atom_id res chain seq x y z
N MET A 1 44.15 20.90 25.70
CA MET A 1 43.75 20.11 26.88
C MET A 1 42.90 18.95 26.42
N ALA A 2 43.47 17.74 26.39
CA ALA A 2 42.73 16.53 26.08
C ALA A 2 42.01 16.09 27.36
N TYR A 3 40.69 16.23 27.40
CA TYR A 3 39.88 15.60 28.45
C TYR A 3 40.04 14.09 28.29
N LYS A 4 40.80 13.45 29.19
CA LYS A 4 40.77 11.99 29.35
C LYS A 4 39.40 11.65 29.94
N VAL A 5 38.43 11.44 29.07
CA VAL A 5 37.18 10.79 29.45
C VAL A 5 37.57 9.41 30.01
N PRO A 6 37.20 9.10 31.26
CA PRO A 6 37.66 7.87 31.88
C PRO A 6 37.10 6.67 31.11
N LEU A 7 37.96 5.67 30.92
CA LEU A 7 37.76 4.52 30.03
C LEU A 7 36.40 3.80 30.23
N TYR A 8 35.88 3.78 31.46
CA TYR A 8 34.59 3.17 31.77
C TYR A 8 33.39 3.94 31.19
N ILE A 9 33.49 5.27 31.08
CA ILE A 9 32.47 6.12 30.43
C ILE A 9 32.52 5.89 28.91
N ALA A 10 33.71 5.82 28.32
CA ALA A 10 33.86 5.55 26.89
C ALA A 10 33.38 4.14 26.48
N ILE A 11 33.59 3.13 27.34
CA ILE A 11 33.10 1.75 27.12
C ILE A 11 31.57 1.68 27.29
N SER A 12 31.02 2.41 28.27
CA SER A 12 29.57 2.53 28.47
C SER A 12 28.89 3.24 27.30
N GLU A 13 29.45 4.36 26.85
CA GLU A 13 28.97 5.11 25.67
C GLU A 13 29.02 4.27 24.40
N GLY A 14 30.10 3.50 24.18
CA GLY A 14 30.22 2.61 23.02
C GLY A 14 29.20 1.47 23.02
N THR A 15 28.93 0.86 24.18
CA THR A 15 27.98 -0.25 24.31
C THR A 15 26.53 0.24 24.15
N ILE A 16 26.18 1.35 24.80
CA ILE A 16 24.87 1.99 24.68
C ILE A 16 24.61 2.40 23.23
N CYS A 17 25.61 3.00 22.57
CA CYS A 17 25.51 3.42 21.19
C CYS A 17 25.30 2.24 20.24
N ARG A 18 25.96 1.10 20.46
CA ARG A 18 25.73 -0.13 19.68
C ARG A 18 24.31 -0.67 19.82
N VAL A 19 23.75 -0.66 21.03
CA VAL A 19 22.36 -1.11 21.26
C VAL A 19 21.38 -0.16 20.57
N ILE A 20 21.49 1.15 20.79
CA ILE A 20 20.62 2.16 20.18
C ILE A 20 20.73 2.13 18.65
N GLY A 21 21.96 2.06 18.13
CA GLY A 21 22.24 1.95 16.71
C GLY A 21 21.64 0.68 16.11
N GLY A 22 21.82 -0.46 16.76
CA GLY A 22 21.26 -1.75 16.33
C GLY A 22 19.74 -1.75 16.31
N THR A 23 19.10 -1.26 17.37
CA THR A 23 17.63 -1.14 17.43
C THR A 23 17.09 -0.20 16.36
N THR A 24 17.72 0.96 16.17
CA THR A 24 17.30 1.93 15.15
C THR A 24 17.49 1.36 13.75
N PHE A 25 18.62 0.69 13.50
CA PHE A 25 18.90 0.03 12.24
C PHE A 25 17.86 -1.05 11.91
N PHE A 26 17.52 -1.90 12.88
CA PHE A 26 16.47 -2.91 12.74
C PHE A 26 15.11 -2.29 12.41
N ALA A 27 14.71 -1.25 13.16
CA ALA A 27 13.42 -0.59 12.98
C ALA A 27 13.32 0.11 11.61
N LEU A 28 14.37 0.83 11.19
CA LEU A 28 14.44 1.46 9.87
C LEU A 28 14.44 0.42 8.76
N GLY A 29 15.21 -0.65 8.90
CA GLY A 29 15.24 -1.77 7.94
C GLY A 29 13.87 -2.40 7.76
N CYS A 30 13.15 -2.67 8.86
CA CYS A 30 11.78 -3.17 8.80
C CYS A 30 10.87 -2.19 8.08
N ASN A 31 10.91 -0.90 8.39
CA ASN A 31 10.07 0.11 7.73
C ASN A 31 10.31 0.13 6.20
N ILE A 32 11.57 0.23 5.77
CA ILE A 32 11.98 0.25 4.37
C ILE A 32 11.53 -1.02 3.63
N THR A 33 11.76 -2.19 4.24
CA THR A 33 11.42 -3.48 3.63
C THR A 33 9.91 -3.73 3.59
N VAL A 34 9.14 -3.34 4.62
CA VAL A 34 7.66 -3.42 4.60
C VAL A 34 7.13 -2.61 3.42
N VAL A 35 7.53 -1.34 3.30
CA VAL A 35 6.97 -0.46 2.26
C VAL A 35 7.44 -0.89 0.87
N GLY A 36 8.70 -1.32 0.73
CA GLY A 36 9.23 -1.87 -0.52
C GLY A 36 8.46 -3.13 -0.97
N LEU A 37 8.21 -4.07 -0.06
CA LEU A 37 7.40 -5.25 -0.33
C LEU A 37 5.94 -4.88 -0.67
N LEU A 38 5.34 -3.95 0.06
CA LEU A 38 4.00 -3.44 -0.22
C LEU A 38 3.91 -2.86 -1.63
N ALA A 39 4.88 -2.05 -2.04
CA ALA A 39 4.95 -1.49 -3.38
C ALA A 39 5.13 -2.57 -4.46
N LEU A 40 6.00 -3.55 -4.23
CA LEU A 40 6.24 -4.65 -5.15
C LEU A 40 4.99 -5.53 -5.34
N VAL A 41 4.35 -5.96 -4.25
CA VAL A 41 3.15 -6.79 -4.30
C VAL A 41 2.00 -6.04 -4.97
N THR A 42 1.85 -4.74 -4.68
CA THR A 42 0.85 -3.89 -5.33
C THR A 42 1.11 -3.78 -6.84
N TYR A 43 2.36 -3.58 -7.25
CA TYR A 43 2.74 -3.57 -8.66
C TYR A 43 2.44 -4.91 -9.34
N LEU A 44 2.81 -6.03 -8.73
CA LEU A 44 2.56 -7.38 -9.27
C LEU A 44 1.06 -7.64 -9.45
N ARG A 45 0.25 -7.24 -8.46
CA ARG A 45 -1.19 -7.39 -8.50
C ARG A 45 -1.84 -6.54 -9.59
N ILE A 46 -1.48 -5.26 -9.68
CA ILE A 46 -2.17 -4.31 -10.55
C ILE A 46 -1.64 -4.35 -11.98
N CYS A 47 -0.32 -4.29 -12.14
CA CYS A 47 0.32 -4.21 -13.45
C CYS A 47 0.53 -5.59 -14.09
N LYS A 48 0.76 -6.63 -13.28
CA LYS A 48 1.02 -8.00 -13.78
C LYS A 48 -0.13 -8.98 -13.54
N ARG A 49 -1.20 -8.56 -12.85
CA ARG A 49 -2.37 -9.41 -12.53
C ARG A 49 -2.01 -10.70 -11.79
N TYR A 50 -0.91 -10.67 -11.03
CA TYR A 50 -0.53 -11.80 -10.19
C TYR A 50 -1.35 -11.76 -8.90
N ASN A 51 -2.35 -12.64 -8.81
CA ASN A 51 -3.26 -12.71 -7.68
C ASN A 51 -2.63 -13.50 -6.53
N VAL A 52 -1.82 -12.82 -5.72
CA VAL A 52 -1.42 -13.34 -4.42
C VAL A 52 -2.64 -13.30 -3.50
N ASN A 53 -2.95 -14.41 -2.84
CA ASN A 53 -3.96 -14.44 -1.78
C ASN A 53 -3.43 -13.72 -0.53
N LEU A 54 -3.46 -12.38 -0.58
CA LEU A 54 -3.22 -11.51 0.56
C LEU A 54 -4.28 -11.78 1.63
N GLY A 55 -3.86 -11.86 2.89
CA GLY A 55 -4.64 -12.36 4.01
C GLY A 55 -4.10 -13.69 4.55
N LYS A 56 -4.21 -14.78 3.79
CA LYS A 56 -3.73 -16.10 4.25
C LYS A 56 -2.20 -16.20 4.32
N TYR A 57 -1.50 -15.51 3.42
CA TYR A 57 -0.04 -15.61 3.32
C TYR A 57 0.72 -14.39 3.84
N ASP A 58 0.02 -13.33 4.28
CA ASP A 58 0.66 -12.10 4.75
C ASP A 58 1.59 -12.38 5.94
N TYR A 59 1.18 -13.25 6.87
CA TYR A 59 1.99 -13.61 8.03
C TYR A 59 3.34 -14.26 7.62
N ARG A 60 3.38 -15.02 6.51
CA ARG A 60 4.63 -15.63 6.03
C ARG A 60 5.56 -14.59 5.44
N LEU A 61 5.01 -13.61 4.71
CA LEU A 61 5.76 -12.49 4.15
C LEU A 61 6.33 -11.61 5.28
N PHE A 62 5.50 -11.23 6.25
CA PHE A 62 5.93 -10.46 7.41
C PHE A 62 6.98 -11.20 8.24
N LEU A 63 6.79 -12.49 8.51
CA LEU A 63 7.77 -13.29 9.25
C LEU A 63 9.12 -13.37 8.50
N SER A 64 9.08 -13.66 7.19
CA SER A 64 10.29 -13.71 6.36
C SER A 64 11.05 -12.39 6.38
N MET A 65 10.32 -11.26 6.31
CA MET A 65 10.89 -9.93 6.37
C MET A 65 11.52 -9.62 7.74
N ILE A 66 10.84 -9.97 8.84
CA ILE A 66 11.38 -9.77 10.20
C ILE A 66 12.67 -10.59 10.37
N LEU A 67 12.66 -11.87 9.99
CA LEU A 67 13.85 -12.72 10.09
C LEU A 67 15.01 -12.19 9.26
N PHE A 68 14.75 -11.73 8.03
CA PHE A 68 15.75 -11.09 7.19
C PHE A 68 16.39 -9.87 7.88
N ASN A 69 15.57 -8.97 8.45
CA ASN A 69 16.07 -7.78 9.12
C ASN A 69 16.79 -8.10 10.45
N ILE A 70 16.36 -9.11 11.20
CA ILE A 70 17.08 -9.59 12.39
C ILE A 70 18.46 -10.10 12.00
N GLY A 71 18.53 -11.00 11.02
CA GLY A 71 19.80 -11.55 10.54
C GLY A 71 20.74 -10.45 10.04
N PHE A 72 20.22 -9.51 9.26
CA PHE A 72 21.00 -8.38 8.76
C PHE A 72 21.46 -7.45 9.89
N THR A 73 20.64 -7.22 10.91
CA THR A 73 21.02 -6.41 12.08
C THR A 73 22.12 -7.08 12.90
N ILE A 74 22.05 -8.40 13.12
CA ILE A 74 23.09 -9.15 13.85
C ILE A 74 24.44 -9.02 13.12
N LEU A 75 24.45 -9.08 11.78
CA LEU A 75 25.65 -8.86 10.97
C LEU A 75 26.14 -7.40 11.04
N ALA A 76 25.22 -6.44 11.16
CA ALA A 76 25.54 -5.01 11.21
C ALA A 76 26.10 -4.55 12.56
N VAL A 77 25.56 -5.04 13.69
CA VAL A 77 25.88 -4.57 15.06
C VAL A 77 27.38 -4.49 15.37
N PRO A 78 28.23 -5.46 15.01
CA PRO A 78 29.67 -5.38 15.28
C PRO A 78 30.36 -4.19 14.61
N SER A 79 29.79 -3.73 13.48
CA SER A 79 30.31 -2.57 12.75
C SER A 79 29.78 -1.25 13.26
N LEU A 80 28.66 -1.23 13.98
CA LEU A 80 28.06 -0.01 14.51
C LEU A 80 28.92 0.59 15.62
N GLY A 81 28.99 1.91 15.64
CA GLY A 81 29.78 2.66 16.60
C GLY A 81 29.38 4.12 16.66
N PRO A 82 29.98 4.88 17.59
CA PRO A 82 29.73 6.31 17.73
C PRO A 82 30.30 7.07 16.52
N ALA A 83 29.41 7.66 15.73
CA ALA A 83 29.75 8.68 14.75
C ALA A 83 29.50 10.08 15.35
N LYS A 84 29.87 11.12 14.60
CA LYS A 84 29.82 12.53 15.07
C LYS A 84 28.45 12.97 15.59
N TYR A 85 27.38 12.42 15.03
CA TYR A 85 26.01 12.78 15.40
C TYR A 85 25.09 11.57 15.68
N TRP A 86 25.49 10.35 15.27
CA TRP A 86 24.62 9.16 15.20
C TRP A 86 25.37 7.88 15.58
N CYS A 87 24.64 6.83 15.93
CA CYS A 87 25.18 5.51 16.29
C CYS A 87 25.12 4.47 15.15
N ILE A 88 24.94 4.93 13.90
CA ILE A 88 24.65 4.05 12.74
C ILE A 88 25.83 3.97 11.76
N THR A 89 26.84 4.84 11.88
CA THR A 89 27.99 4.85 10.96
C THR A 89 29.17 4.13 11.57
N GLY A 90 29.58 3.03 10.94
CA GLY A 90 30.54 2.11 11.48
C GLY A 90 31.99 2.35 11.08
N LEU A 91 32.92 1.76 11.82
CA LEU A 91 34.35 1.74 11.49
C LEU A 91 34.67 0.94 10.20
N ASN A 92 33.73 0.10 9.74
CA ASN A 92 33.89 -0.72 8.54
C ASN A 92 33.27 -0.04 7.30
N PRO A 93 34.08 0.47 6.36
CA PRO A 93 33.59 1.21 5.19
C PRO A 93 32.80 0.32 4.21
N ILE A 94 33.19 -0.95 4.06
CA ILE A 94 32.56 -1.89 3.12
C ILE A 94 31.10 -2.17 3.50
N LEU A 95 30.85 -2.46 4.78
CA LEU A 95 29.50 -2.77 5.27
C LEU A 95 28.61 -1.53 5.26
N SER A 96 29.16 -0.36 5.60
CA SER A 96 28.44 0.92 5.48
C SER A 96 28.05 1.21 4.02
N LEU A 97 28.95 0.97 3.06
CA LEU A 97 28.68 1.12 1.63
C LEU A 97 27.62 0.12 1.14
N LEU A 98 27.67 -1.13 1.61
CA LEU A 98 26.69 -2.16 1.28
C LEU A 98 25.29 -1.78 1.78
N ILE A 99 25.19 -1.29 3.02
CA ILE A 99 23.92 -0.79 3.60
C ILE A 99 23.37 0.35 2.74
N ILE A 100 24.19 1.35 2.44
CA ILE A 100 23.79 2.50 1.61
C ILE A 100 23.30 2.03 0.24
N THR A 101 24.04 1.14 -0.41
CA THR A 101 23.70 0.62 -1.73
C THR A 101 22.38 -0.14 -1.71
N LEU A 102 22.17 -1.02 -0.73
CA LEU A 102 20.91 -1.77 -0.58
C LEU A 102 19.71 -0.84 -0.36
N ASN A 103 19.85 0.18 0.49
CA ASN A 103 18.78 1.15 0.73
C ASN A 103 18.43 1.96 -0.52
N CYS A 104 19.44 2.44 -1.25
CA CYS A 104 19.24 3.11 -2.53
C CYS A 104 18.54 2.20 -3.55
N MET A 105 18.94 0.93 -3.64
CA MET A 105 18.31 -0.04 -4.55
C MET A 105 16.83 -0.27 -4.20
N ILE A 106 16.50 -0.50 -2.92
CA ILE A 106 15.10 -0.67 -2.47
C ILE A 106 14.28 0.59 -2.76
N PHE A 107 14.84 1.77 -2.49
CA PHE A 107 14.18 3.05 -2.78
C PHE A 107 13.89 3.19 -4.28
N MET A 108 14.86 2.92 -5.15
CA MET A 108 14.69 2.99 -6.60
C MET A 108 13.65 1.98 -7.11
N ILE A 109 13.66 0.75 -6.60
CA ILE A 109 12.63 -0.26 -6.93
C ILE A 109 11.25 0.24 -6.49
N THR A 110 11.14 0.83 -5.30
CA THR A 110 9.88 1.37 -4.76
C THR A 110 9.35 2.52 -5.63
N VAL A 111 10.22 3.44 -6.05
CA VAL A 111 9.89 4.53 -6.97
C VAL A 111 9.38 3.98 -8.30
N PHE A 112 10.07 3.00 -8.88
CA PHE A 112 9.66 2.35 -10.11
C PHE A 112 8.28 1.69 -9.97
N CYS A 113 8.08 0.87 -8.93
CA CYS A 113 6.80 0.22 -8.65
C CYS A 113 5.67 1.25 -8.46
N TYR A 114 5.93 2.35 -7.74
CA TYR A 114 4.98 3.44 -7.53
C TYR A 114 4.53 4.05 -8.86
N PHE A 115 5.47 4.51 -9.69
CA PHE A 115 5.14 5.16 -10.96
C PHE A 115 4.37 4.24 -11.91
N MET A 116 4.79 2.99 -12.03
CA MET A 116 4.13 2.00 -12.88
C MET A 116 2.70 1.72 -12.41
N THR A 117 2.50 1.51 -11.10
CA THR A 117 1.18 1.24 -10.52
C THR A 117 0.26 2.45 -10.70
N LEU A 118 0.75 3.66 -10.44
CA LEU A 118 -0.02 4.89 -10.61
C LEU A 118 -0.45 5.08 -12.07
N ARG A 119 0.44 4.83 -13.04
CA ARG A 119 0.14 4.92 -14.46
C ARG A 119 -0.96 3.94 -14.87
N GLU A 120 -0.87 2.69 -14.41
CA GLU A 120 -1.85 1.66 -14.73
C GLU A 120 -3.24 1.97 -14.14
N ILE A 121 -3.29 2.47 -12.90
CA ILE A 121 -4.56 2.88 -12.28
C ILE A 121 -5.18 4.06 -13.03
N ASN A 122 -4.39 5.09 -13.34
CA ASN A 122 -4.89 6.25 -14.07
C ASN A 122 -5.42 5.85 -15.46
N LYS A 123 -4.76 4.90 -16.13
CA LYS A 123 -5.24 4.33 -17.40
C LYS A 123 -6.58 3.62 -17.22
N ARG A 124 -6.71 2.74 -16.23
CA ARG A 124 -7.96 2.01 -15.95
C ARG A 124 -9.10 2.96 -15.58
N GLN A 125 -8.83 3.98 -14.77
CA GLN A 125 -9.84 4.98 -14.40
C GLN A 125 -10.37 5.76 -15.59
N ARG A 126 -9.50 6.14 -16.54
CA ARG A 126 -9.93 6.81 -17.77
C ARG A 126 -10.84 5.91 -18.60
N LEU A 127 -10.45 4.65 -18.81
CA LEU A 127 -11.27 3.68 -19.54
C LEU A 127 -12.64 3.48 -18.88
N ILE A 128 -12.69 3.38 -17.56
CA ILE A 128 -13.98 3.20 -16.90
C ILE A 128 -14.88 4.43 -17.01
N LYS A 129 -14.29 5.63 -16.96
CA LYS A 129 -15.04 6.89 -17.15
C LYS A 129 -15.63 6.97 -18.57
N GLU A 130 -14.96 6.39 -19.55
CA GLU A 130 -15.34 6.43 -20.97
C GLU A 130 -16.37 5.35 -21.35
N TYR A 131 -16.28 4.13 -20.79
CA TYR A 131 -17.10 2.97 -21.17
C TYR A 131 -18.16 2.58 -20.12
N ALA A 132 -18.97 3.53 -19.64
CA ALA A 132 -19.90 3.29 -18.54
C ALA A 132 -20.77 2.02 -18.69
N LEU A 133 -20.85 1.24 -17.58
CA LEU A 133 -21.96 0.36 -17.20
C LEU A 133 -22.06 -1.02 -17.91
N SER A 134 -21.27 -2.04 -17.55
CA SER A 134 -21.86 -3.22 -16.89
C SER A 134 -20.84 -4.24 -16.32
N ALA A 135 -19.55 -4.19 -16.69
CA ALA A 135 -18.49 -5.03 -16.12
C ALA A 135 -17.91 -4.48 -14.78
N TYR A 136 -18.62 -3.53 -14.17
CA TYR A 136 -18.12 -2.48 -13.28
C TYR A 136 -17.87 -2.93 -11.83
N LYS A 137 -18.54 -3.97 -11.30
CA LYS A 137 -18.52 -4.18 -9.84
C LYS A 137 -17.23 -4.85 -9.30
N VAL A 138 -16.48 -5.56 -10.12
CA VAL A 138 -15.44 -6.48 -9.61
C VAL A 138 -14.06 -5.83 -9.40
N ASN A 139 -13.71 -4.75 -10.13
CA ASN A 139 -12.37 -4.12 -10.00
C ASN A 139 -12.36 -2.74 -9.30
N TRP A 140 -13.51 -2.13 -9.02
CA TRP A 140 -13.52 -0.81 -8.39
C TRP A 140 -13.05 -0.82 -6.94
N MET A 141 -13.43 -1.85 -6.19
CA MET A 141 -12.96 -2.02 -4.81
C MET A 141 -11.44 -2.20 -4.76
N GLU A 142 -10.87 -2.98 -5.70
CA GLU A 142 -9.43 -3.17 -5.81
C GLU A 142 -8.69 -1.87 -6.18
N ILE A 143 -9.22 -1.08 -7.14
CA ILE A 143 -8.66 0.22 -7.53
C ILE A 143 -8.72 1.21 -6.37
N MET A 144 -9.84 1.28 -5.63
CA MET A 144 -9.98 2.16 -4.47
C MET A 144 -9.02 1.79 -3.34
N ALA A 145 -8.93 0.50 -3.01
CA ALA A 145 -7.98 0.00 -2.00
C ALA A 145 -6.53 0.30 -2.40
N THR A 146 -6.19 0.09 -3.67
CA THR A 146 -4.84 0.38 -4.16
C THR A 146 -4.52 1.87 -4.13
N ARG A 147 -5.48 2.75 -4.41
CA ARG A 147 -5.26 4.20 -4.30
C ARG A 147 -4.88 4.62 -2.88
N LYS A 148 -5.50 4.00 -1.85
CA LYS A 148 -5.09 4.19 -0.45
C LYS A 148 -3.64 3.74 -0.24
N ILE A 149 -3.29 2.53 -0.71
CA ILE A 149 -1.94 1.96 -0.61
C ILE A 149 -0.88 2.86 -1.27
N ILE A 150 -1.15 3.36 -2.47
CA ILE A 150 -0.26 4.28 -3.20
C ILE A 150 -0.03 5.57 -2.41
N GLY A 151 -1.03 6.06 -1.68
CA GLY A 151 -0.88 7.21 -0.77
C GLY A 151 0.17 6.96 0.32
N TYR A 152 0.17 5.78 0.95
CA TYR A 152 1.19 5.42 1.94
C TYR A 152 2.58 5.28 1.32
N ILE A 153 2.67 4.71 0.11
CA ILE A 153 3.94 4.62 -0.62
C ILE A 153 4.47 6.03 -0.96
N LEU A 154 3.59 6.97 -1.34
CA LEU A 154 3.98 8.35 -1.62
C LEU A 154 4.54 9.05 -0.37
N ILE A 155 3.91 8.87 0.79
CA ILE A 155 4.40 9.42 2.07
C ILE A 155 5.80 8.89 2.36
N TYR A 156 6.02 7.60 2.19
CA TYR A 156 7.34 6.99 2.32
C TYR A 156 8.36 7.60 1.35
N LEU A 157 8.00 7.78 0.07
CA LEU A 157 8.90 8.40 -0.91
C LEU A 157 9.29 9.81 -0.49
N MET A 158 8.33 10.63 -0.05
CA MET A 158 8.60 11.98 0.45
C MET A 158 9.51 12.00 1.70
N GLN A 159 9.30 11.06 2.62
CA GLN A 159 10.10 10.92 3.84
C GLN A 159 11.55 10.53 3.56
N TRP A 160 11.76 9.59 2.62
CA TRP A 160 13.07 9.00 2.36
C TRP A 160 13.90 9.78 1.34
N THR A 161 13.30 10.63 0.51
CA THR A 161 14.06 11.49 -0.42
C THR A 161 15.13 12.34 0.31
N PRO A 162 14.84 13.08 1.40
CA PRO A 162 15.86 13.83 2.13
C PRO A 162 16.93 12.94 2.77
N VAL A 163 16.57 11.73 3.18
CA VAL A 163 17.51 10.75 3.77
C VAL A 163 18.48 10.24 2.71
N VAL A 164 18.00 9.94 1.50
CA VAL A 164 18.86 9.57 0.36
C VAL A 164 19.81 10.71 0.01
N ILE A 165 19.33 11.97 0.00
CA ILE A 165 20.18 13.16 -0.23
C ILE A 165 21.26 13.27 0.85
N TYR A 166 20.91 13.08 2.12
CA TYR A 166 21.87 13.05 3.22
C TYR A 166 22.93 11.96 3.03
N ILE A 167 22.52 10.74 2.68
CA ILE A 167 23.42 9.61 2.45
C ILE A 167 24.37 9.87 1.27
N VAL A 168 23.87 10.41 0.16
CA VAL A 168 24.70 10.82 -0.97
C VAL A 168 25.69 11.90 -0.54
N GLY A 169 25.24 12.87 0.26
CA GLY A 169 26.11 13.87 0.88
C GLY A 169 27.27 13.24 1.65
N LEU A 170 27.02 12.22 2.48
CA LEU A 170 28.06 11.50 3.20
C LEU A 170 29.09 10.84 2.26
N VAL A 171 28.65 10.24 1.15
CA VAL A 171 29.56 9.64 0.15
C VAL A 171 30.50 10.69 -0.46
N PHE A 172 30.02 11.92 -0.65
CA PHE A 172 30.81 13.06 -1.13
C PHE A 172 31.53 13.84 -0.01
N ASN A 173 31.63 13.29 1.20
CA ASN A 173 32.22 13.96 2.37
C ASN A 173 31.52 15.28 2.78
N TYR A 174 30.24 15.42 2.46
CA TYR A 174 29.40 16.53 2.89
C TYR A 174 28.66 16.19 4.19
N ASP A 175 29.38 16.30 5.31
CA ASP A 175 28.84 16.05 6.67
C ASP A 175 28.53 17.37 7.39
N ARG A 176 27.38 17.96 7.09
CA ARG A 176 26.90 19.20 7.72
C ARG A 176 25.70 18.93 8.62
N VAL A 177 25.64 19.63 9.76
CA VAL A 177 24.59 19.43 10.77
C VAL A 177 23.18 19.58 10.21
N TRP A 178 22.96 20.56 9.32
CA TRP A 178 21.63 20.84 8.78
C TRP A 178 21.06 19.68 7.94
N THR A 179 21.88 18.95 7.17
CA THR A 179 21.41 17.79 6.39
C THR A 179 21.01 16.63 7.30
N ASN A 180 21.74 16.45 8.40
CA ASN A 180 21.38 15.48 9.43
C ASN A 180 20.06 15.83 10.12
N VAL A 181 19.88 17.09 10.55
CA VAL A 181 18.65 17.55 11.20
C VAL A 181 17.42 17.35 10.29
N ILE A 182 17.55 17.68 9.00
CA ILE A 182 16.47 17.45 8.03
C ILE A 182 16.13 15.97 7.94
N ALA A 183 17.14 15.09 7.84
CA ALA A 183 16.92 13.64 7.78
C ALA A 183 16.22 13.10 9.04
N VAL A 184 16.60 13.57 10.24
CA VAL A 184 15.93 13.20 11.50
C VAL A 184 14.46 13.64 11.48
N ILE A 185 14.20 14.89 11.12
CA ILE A 185 12.83 15.44 11.10
C ILE A 185 11.97 14.64 10.14
N THR A 186 12.44 14.36 8.93
CA THR A 186 11.65 13.66 7.91
C THR A 186 11.40 12.21 8.32
N ILE A 187 12.40 11.52 8.89
CA ILE A 187 12.24 10.15 9.40
C ILE A 187 11.12 10.08 10.44
N ASN A 188 11.07 11.04 11.37
CA ASN A 188 10.06 11.05 12.43
C ASN A 188 8.69 11.54 11.93
N MET A 189 8.65 12.49 10.99
CA MET A 189 7.41 12.97 10.37
C MET A 189 6.64 11.83 9.69
N GLY A 190 7.33 10.82 9.17
CA GLY A 190 6.71 9.66 8.53
C GLY A 190 5.63 8.96 9.35
N GLY A 191 5.86 8.80 10.66
CA GLY A 191 4.88 8.18 11.56
C GLY A 191 3.60 9.01 11.67
N ILE A 192 3.75 10.33 11.81
CA ILE A 192 2.64 11.29 11.90
C ILE A 192 1.86 11.31 10.58
N ALA A 193 2.56 11.36 9.44
CA ALA A 193 1.95 11.38 8.12
C ALA A 193 1.17 10.08 7.83
N ASN A 194 1.71 8.92 8.21
CA ASN A 194 1.02 7.64 8.09
C ASN A 194 -0.22 7.57 8.98
N MET A 195 -0.15 8.08 10.21
CA MET A 195 -1.32 8.19 11.09
C MET A 195 -2.39 9.11 10.49
N ALA A 196 -2.01 10.28 9.98
CA ALA A 196 -2.93 11.19 9.32
C ALA A 196 -3.59 10.54 8.09
N ALA A 197 -2.82 9.84 7.26
CA ALA A 197 -3.33 9.12 6.11
C ALA A 197 -4.32 8.01 6.50
N TYR A 198 -4.04 7.29 7.59
CA TYR A 198 -4.95 6.27 8.13
C TYR A 198 -6.30 6.88 8.53
N ILE A 199 -6.27 7.97 9.30
CA ILE A 199 -7.48 8.67 9.75
C ILE A 199 -8.31 9.18 8.57
N ILE A 200 -7.66 9.73 7.54
CA ILE A 200 -8.33 10.22 6.33
C ILE A 200 -8.97 9.06 5.56
N ASN A 201 -8.31 7.90 5.51
CA ASN A 201 -8.74 6.76 4.72
C ASN A 201 -9.86 5.93 5.38
N GLU A 202 -9.85 5.78 6.70
CA GLU A 202 -10.82 4.97 7.44
C GLU A 202 -11.90 5.79 8.14
N LYS A 203 -11.76 7.12 8.19
CA LYS A 203 -12.57 8.06 8.98
C LYS A 203 -12.40 7.83 10.49
N TRP A 204 -12.39 8.90 11.28
CA TRP A 204 -12.15 8.85 12.74
C TRP A 204 -13.31 8.24 13.53
N ARG A 205 -14.53 8.17 12.96
CA ARG A 205 -15.73 7.59 13.58
C ARG A 205 -16.50 6.80 12.54
N ASP A 206 -16.95 5.62 12.92
CA ASP A 206 -17.94 4.86 12.17
C ASP A 206 -19.26 5.65 12.15
N ASP A 207 -19.72 6.04 10.96
CA ASP A 207 -21.09 6.50 10.77
C ASP A 207 -22.03 5.29 10.91
N TYR A 208 -22.38 4.94 12.16
CA TYR A 208 -23.39 3.92 12.47
C TYR A 208 -24.80 4.27 11.93
N LYS A 209 -24.96 5.43 11.28
CA LYS A 209 -26.25 5.91 10.79
C LYS A 209 -26.77 5.24 9.52
N SER A 210 -25.99 4.42 8.81
CA SER A 210 -26.46 3.84 7.53
C SER A 210 -27.34 2.58 7.68
N SER A 211 -27.52 2.03 8.88
CA SER A 211 -28.32 0.79 9.09
C SER A 211 -29.74 1.03 9.61
N LEU A 212 -30.14 2.28 9.90
CA LEU A 212 -31.49 2.61 10.40
C LEU A 212 -32.43 3.22 9.35
N ASP A 213 -31.92 3.64 8.18
CA ASP A 213 -32.73 4.27 7.13
C ASP A 213 -33.24 3.29 6.06
N MET A 214 -33.02 1.98 6.22
CA MET A 214 -33.65 0.95 5.39
C MET A 214 -34.98 0.47 5.99
N SER A 215 -35.84 1.41 6.37
CA SER A 215 -37.28 1.15 6.42
C SER A 215 -37.84 1.46 5.04
N PRO A 216 -38.52 0.53 4.35
CA PRO A 216 -39.08 0.80 3.05
C PRO A 216 -40.19 1.85 3.20
N SER A 217 -39.89 3.07 2.76
CA SER A 217 -40.88 4.12 2.54
C SER A 217 -41.85 3.65 1.46
N TYR A 218 -42.98 3.09 1.89
CA TYR A 218 -44.14 2.90 1.02
C TYR A 218 -44.54 4.25 0.42
N PRO A 219 -44.78 4.35 -0.90
CA PRO A 219 -45.29 5.58 -1.47
C PRO A 219 -46.70 5.85 -0.91
N SER A 220 -46.87 7.02 -0.30
CA SER A 220 -48.16 7.52 0.17
C SER A 220 -49.09 7.73 -1.03
N SER A 221 -49.90 6.72 -1.31
CA SER A 221 -51.06 6.82 -2.20
C SER A 221 -52.09 7.76 -1.55
N LYS A 222 -52.48 8.81 -2.28
CA LYS A 222 -53.55 9.73 -1.91
C LYS A 222 -54.86 8.94 -1.76
N TYR A 223 -55.40 8.91 -0.54
CA TYR A 223 -56.78 8.53 -0.30
C TYR A 223 -57.72 9.57 -0.93
N ASN A 224 -58.41 9.19 -1.99
CA ASN A 224 -59.70 9.76 -2.33
C ASN A 224 -60.78 8.84 -1.74
N THR A 225 -61.60 9.41 -0.87
CA THR A 225 -62.76 8.80 -0.25
C THR A 225 -63.86 8.58 -1.30
N ALA A 226 -64.28 7.33 -1.53
CA ALA A 226 -65.70 6.96 -1.68
C ALA A 226 -65.89 5.45 -2.00
N SER A 227 -66.63 4.79 -1.10
CA SER A 227 -67.65 3.75 -1.34
C SER A 227 -67.26 2.31 -1.76
N LYS A 228 -67.51 1.38 -0.81
CA LYS A 228 -68.19 0.07 -0.91
C LYS A 228 -67.88 -0.85 -2.12
N ASP A 229 -67.28 -2.03 -1.88
CA ASP A 229 -68.01 -3.27 -1.57
C ASP A 229 -67.08 -4.50 -1.43
N THR A 230 -67.57 -5.42 -0.61
CA THR A 230 -67.20 -6.79 -0.25
C THR A 230 -66.63 -7.70 -1.35
N TYR A 231 -65.57 -8.47 -1.08
CA TYR A 231 -65.52 -9.94 -1.31
C TYR A 231 -64.31 -10.63 -0.65
N ASN A 232 -64.49 -11.92 -0.37
CA ASN A 232 -63.81 -12.78 0.59
C ASN A 232 -62.84 -13.78 -0.10
N SER A 233 -61.99 -14.45 0.71
CA SER A 233 -61.40 -15.80 0.51
C SER A 233 -59.89 -15.94 0.25
N ASN A 234 -59.18 -16.37 1.30
CA ASN A 234 -58.32 -17.57 1.48
C ASN A 234 -57.37 -18.09 0.36
N ASN A 235 -56.10 -18.33 0.75
CA ASN A 235 -55.23 -19.53 0.54
C ASN A 235 -53.75 -19.09 0.75
N LEU A 236 -53.01 -19.46 1.79
CA LEU A 236 -52.44 -20.74 2.25
C LEU A 236 -51.33 -21.36 1.36
N LEU A 237 -50.08 -21.13 1.82
CA LEU A 237 -48.88 -22.00 1.88
C LEU A 237 -48.06 -22.41 0.64
N THR A 238 -46.73 -22.31 0.85
CA THR A 238 -45.61 -23.08 0.24
C THR A 238 -45.24 -22.66 -1.20
N SER A 239 -43.98 -22.54 -1.63
CA SER A 239 -42.78 -23.32 -1.28
C SER A 239 -41.50 -22.69 -1.88
N GLN A 240 -40.39 -22.88 -1.15
CA GLN A 240 -39.07 -23.33 -1.63
C GLN A 240 -38.27 -22.45 -2.60
N ILE A 241 -37.10 -22.06 -2.08
CA ILE A 241 -35.94 -21.52 -2.77
C ILE A 241 -35.22 -22.68 -3.47
N GLU A 242 -35.06 -22.60 -4.78
CA GLU A 242 -34.02 -23.35 -5.50
C GLU A 242 -33.47 -22.41 -6.59
N ILE A 243 -32.21 -22.00 -6.43
CA ILE A 243 -31.49 -21.17 -7.40
C ILE A 243 -30.61 -22.12 -8.21
N GLU A 244 -31.00 -22.36 -9.45
CA GLU A 244 -30.10 -22.89 -10.48
C GLU A 244 -30.44 -22.19 -11.80
N GLU A 245 -29.79 -21.05 -12.07
CA GLU A 245 -29.89 -20.39 -13.37
C GLU A 245 -28.56 -20.51 -14.09
N VAL A 246 -28.49 -21.53 -14.95
CA VAL A 246 -27.49 -21.73 -15.99
C VAL A 246 -27.74 -20.65 -17.06
N ILE A 247 -26.83 -19.67 -17.17
CA ILE A 247 -26.92 -18.64 -18.22
C ILE A 247 -26.32 -19.21 -19.51
N THR A 248 -27.19 -19.62 -20.43
CA THR A 248 -26.84 -19.94 -21.82
C THR A 248 -26.71 -18.62 -22.60
N ILE A 249 -25.54 -18.34 -23.16
CA ILE A 249 -25.32 -17.18 -24.03
C ILE A 249 -25.61 -17.59 -25.47
N GLU A 250 -26.73 -17.11 -26.03
CA GLU A 250 -26.99 -17.19 -27.47
C GLU A 250 -26.16 -16.11 -28.20
N ILE A 251 -25.21 -16.55 -29.03
CA ILE A 251 -24.47 -15.68 -29.96
C ILE A 251 -25.31 -15.59 -31.23
N LYS A 252 -25.92 -14.42 -31.47
CA LYS A 252 -26.59 -14.11 -32.74
C LYS A 252 -25.51 -13.82 -33.79
N GLN A 253 -25.33 -14.73 -34.73
CA GLN A 253 -24.40 -14.58 -35.84
C GLN A 253 -25.16 -13.95 -37.01
N ASP A 254 -24.88 -12.68 -37.31
CA ASP A 254 -25.48 -12.00 -38.45
C ASP A 254 -24.93 -12.59 -39.75
N VAL A 255 -25.87 -13.09 -40.57
CA VAL A 255 -25.63 -13.64 -41.91
C VAL A 255 -25.28 -12.49 -42.85
N VAL A 256 -24.03 -12.43 -43.30
CA VAL A 256 -23.63 -11.59 -44.44
C VAL A 256 -24.14 -12.26 -45.71
N SER A 257 -25.22 -11.72 -46.26
CA SER A 257 -25.76 -12.10 -47.56
C SER A 257 -24.83 -11.62 -48.69
N SER A 258 -24.54 -12.56 -49.58
CA SER A 258 -23.80 -12.42 -50.83
C SER A 258 -24.49 -11.49 -51.84
N SER A 259 -23.69 -10.80 -52.66
CA SER A 259 -24.11 -10.27 -53.97
C SER A 259 -23.19 -10.82 -55.05
N PRO A 260 -23.71 -11.19 -56.25
CA PRO A 260 -22.95 -11.87 -57.28
C PRO A 260 -22.34 -10.89 -58.29
N ALA A 261 -21.19 -11.26 -58.84
CA ALA A 261 -20.61 -10.75 -60.08
C ALA A 261 -19.52 -11.76 -60.50
N GLU A 262 -19.25 -12.11 -61.74
CA GLU A 262 -19.89 -11.97 -63.05
C GLU A 262 -19.00 -12.85 -63.95
N GLU A 263 -19.60 -13.72 -64.75
CA GLU A 263 -18.91 -14.66 -65.66
C GLU A 263 -18.74 -14.00 -67.03
N VAL A 264 -17.51 -13.69 -67.48
CA VAL A 264 -17.19 -13.57 -68.94
C VAL A 264 -15.71 -13.86 -69.23
N ARG A 265 -15.49 -14.96 -69.97
CA ARG A 265 -14.34 -15.36 -70.84
C ARG A 265 -12.96 -15.64 -70.25
#